data_AF-A0A0R3EAQ4-F1
#
_entry.id   AF-A0A0R3EAQ4-F1
#
_cell.length_a   1.000
_cell.length_b   1.000
_cell.length_c   1.000
_cell.angle_alpha   90.00
_cell.angle_beta   90.00
_cell.angle_gamma   90.00
#
_symmetry.space_group_name_H-M   'P 1'
#
loop_
_entity.id
_entity.type
_entity.pdbx_description
1 polymer ?
#
loop_
_entity_poly.entity_id
_entity_poly.type
_entity_poly.pdbx_seq_one_letter_code
_entity_poly.pdbx_strand_id
1 'polypeptide(L)' 'MTIDYNAEAARHRHVAEEYRTMASCTPDTPLRQAYLRLADDYDLLANNEDRLASNLKQVQ' A
#
# COMPACT_ATOMS: atom_id res chain seq x y z
N MET A 1 -2.77 19.59 10.95
CA MET A 1 -2.90 19.04 9.58
C MET A 1 -3.62 17.71 9.77
N THR A 2 -4.90 17.63 9.41
CA THR A 2 -5.70 16.41 9.59
C THR A 2 -5.24 15.41 8.55
N ILE A 3 -4.71 14.26 8.98
CA ILE A 3 -4.26 13.21 8.07
C ILE A 3 -5.51 12.64 7.40
N ASP A 4 -5.59 12.74 6.08
CA ASP A 4 -6.65 12.11 5.30
C ASP A 4 -6.22 10.67 4.99
N TYR A 5 -6.60 9.76 5.89
CA TYR A 5 -6.26 8.35 5.79
C TYR A 5 -6.81 7.69 4.51
N ASN A 6 -7.83 8.24 3.84
CA ASN A 6 -8.26 7.71 2.55
C ASN A 6 -7.26 8.09 1.44
N ALA A 7 -6.74 9.32 1.49
CA ALA A 7 -5.72 9.77 0.56
C ALA A 7 -4.40 9.02 0.76
N GLU A 8 -4.02 8.70 2.00
CA GLU A 8 -2.84 7.86 2.28
C GLU A 8 -3.04 6.43 1.79
N ALA A 9 -4.21 5.83 2.05
CA ALA A 9 -4.51 4.48 1.57
C ALA A 9 -4.44 4.37 0.04
N ALA A 10 -4.93 5.39 -0.68
CA ALA A 10 -4.85 5.45 -2.13
C ALA A 10 -3.39 5.58 -2.62
N ARG A 11 -2.55 6.37 -1.93
CA ARG A 11 -1.12 6.48 -2.25
C ARG A 11 -0.40 5.16 -2.04
N HIS A 12 -0.65 4.47 -0.94
CA HIS A 12 -0.02 3.19 -0.66
C HIS A 12 -0.45 2.10 -1.64
N ARG A 13 -1.72 2.06 -2.06
CA ARG A 13 -2.16 1.17 -3.15
C ARG A 13 -1.46 1.46 -4.48
N HIS A 14 -1.28 2.73 -4.82
CA HIS A 14 -0.55 3.11 -6.03
C HIS A 14 0.90 2.63 -5.99
N VAL A 15 1.59 2.85 -4.87
CA VAL A 15 2.97 2.40 -4.66
C VAL A 15 3.08 0.87 -4.70
N ALA A 16 2.11 0.15 -4.12
CA ALA A 16 2.05 -1.31 -4.23
C ALA A 16 1.95 -1.79 -5.70
N GLU A 17 1.16 -1.10 -6.51
CA GLU A 17 1.02 -1.39 -7.95
C GLU A 17 2.31 -1.09 -8.74
N GLU A 18 3.03 -0.02 -8.39
CA GLU A 18 4.35 0.26 -8.96
C GLU A 18 5.34 -0.85 -8.63
N TYR A 19 5.39 -1.33 -7.38
CA TYR A 19 6.26 -2.44 -7.00
C TYR A 19 5.88 -3.76 -7.68
N ARG A 20 4.59 -4.05 -7.88
CA ARG A 20 4.16 -5.20 -8.70
C ARG A 20 4.62 -5.07 -10.15
N THR A 21 4.56 -3.87 -10.71
CA THR A 21 5.05 -3.60 -12.06
C THR A 21 6.56 -3.79 -12.14
N MET A 22 7.32 -3.26 -11.19
CA MET A 22 8.78 -3.47 -11.10
C MET A 22 9.13 -4.95 -10.94
N ALA A 23 8.38 -5.69 -10.11
CA ALA A 23 8.54 -7.13 -9.95
C ALA A 23 8.30 -7.87 -11.27
N SER A 24 7.30 -7.46 -12.07
CA SER A 24 7.00 -8.07 -13.37
C SER A 24 8.11 -7.86 -14.41
N CYS A 25 8.81 -6.71 -14.34
CA CYS A 25 9.93 -6.38 -15.20
C CYS A 25 11.28 -6.90 -14.69
N THR A 26 11.33 -7.48 -13.48
CA THR A 26 12.57 -7.95 -12.85
C THR A 26 12.79 -9.44 -13.14
N PRO A 27 13.83 -9.80 -13.92
CA PRO A 27 14.15 -11.20 -14.21
C PRO A 27 14.83 -11.91 -13.02
N ASP A 28 15.48 -11.14 -12.14
CA ASP A 28 16.12 -11.67 -10.94
C ASP A 28 15.08 -12.12 -9.91
N THR A 29 15.09 -13.42 -9.58
CA THR A 29 14.08 -14.03 -8.72
C THR A 29 14.08 -13.49 -7.28
N PRO A 30 15.24 -13.34 -6.58
CA PRO A 30 15.24 -12.79 -5.24
C PRO A 30 14.84 -11.30 -5.20
N LEU A 31 15.29 -10.48 -6.16
CA LEU A 31 14.87 -9.09 -6.25
C LEU A 31 13.38 -8.94 -6.57
N ARG A 32 12.84 -9.78 -7.47
CA ARG A 32 11.41 -9.85 -7.75
C ARG A 32 10.59 -10.20 -6.51
N GLN A 33 11.05 -11.18 -5.72
CA GLN A 33 10.41 -11.55 -4.46
C GLN A 33 10.43 -10.39 -3.45
N ALA A 34 11.52 -9.64 -3.37
CA ALA A 34 11.60 -8.45 -2.52
C ALA A 34 10.59 -7.37 -2.95
N TYR A 35 10.45 -7.11 -4.25
CA TYR A 35 9.45 -6.17 -4.76
C TYR A 35 8.01 -6.62 -4.50
N LEU A 36 7.70 -7.91 -4.66
CA LEU A 36 6.38 -8.43 -4.34
C LEU A 36 6.06 -8.31 -2.84
N ARG A 37 7.05 -8.52 -1.98
CA ARG A 37 6.89 -8.36 -0.54
C ARG A 37 6.64 -6.91 -0.16
N LEU A 38 7.37 -5.97 -0.76
CA LEU A 38 7.12 -4.54 -0.59
C LEU A 38 5.70 -4.16 -1.04
N ALA A 39 5.25 -4.68 -2.19
CA ALA A 39 3.88 -4.44 -2.64
C ALA A 39 2.83 -4.93 -1.63
N ASP A 40 3.04 -6.11 -1.04
CA ASP A 40 2.15 -6.67 -0.01
C ASP A 40 2.14 -5.83 1.27
N ASP A 41 3.33 -5.37 1.72
CA ASP A 41 3.47 -4.48 2.88
C ASP A 41 2.74 -3.14 2.67
N TYR A 42 2.81 -2.57 1.46
CA TYR A 42 2.08 -1.34 1.11
C TYR A 42 0.57 -1.56 1.02
N ASP A 43 0.11 -2.70 0.50
CA ASP A 43 -1.32 -3.05 0.51
C ASP A 43 -1.84 -3.24 1.95
N LEU A 44 -1.05 -3.85 2.83
CA LEU A 44 -1.37 -3.96 4.26
C LEU A 44 -1.46 -2.59 4.91
N LEU A 45 -0.54 -1.67 4.59
CA LEU A 45 -0.56 -0.31 5.10
C LEU A 45 -1.82 0.44 4.66
N ALA A 46 -2.17 0.36 3.38
CA ALA A 46 -3.39 0.94 2.83
C ALA A 46 -4.65 0.39 3.50
N ASN A 47 -4.70 -0.93 3.76
CA ASN A 47 -5.82 -1.55 4.46
C ASN A 47 -5.93 -1.09 5.91
N ASN A 48 -4.81 -0.89 6.60
CA ASN A 48 -4.83 -0.35 7.95
C ASN A 48 -5.31 1.11 7.98
N GLU A 49 -4.91 1.92 7.00
CA GLU A 49 -5.36 3.30 6.88
C GLU A 49 -6.84 3.41 6.52
N ASP A 50 -7.35 2.54 5.64
CA ASP A 50 -8.78 2.43 5.34
C ASP A 50 -9.60 2.07 6.60
N ARG A 51 -9.07 1.14 7.42
CA ARG A 51 -9.66 0.80 8.73
C ARG A 51 -9.62 1.97 9.69
N LEU A 52 -8.52 2.73 9.75
CA LEU A 52 -8.41 3.92 10.60
C LEU A 52 -9.37 5.02 10.13
N ALA A 53 -9.46 5.26 8.82
CA ALA A 53 -10.40 6.21 8.22
C ALA A 53 -11.86 5.85 8.56
N SER A 54 -12.20 4.56 8.48
CA SER A 54 -13.52 4.04 8.81
C SER A 54 -13.83 4.17 10.31
N ASN A 55 -12.88 3.85 11.19
CA ASN A 55 -13.04 4.03 12.63
C ASN A 55 -13.20 5.52 13.00
N LEU A 56 -12.41 6.41 12.39
CA LEU A 56 -12.50 7.85 12.62
C LEU A 56 -13.87 8.42 12.17
N LYS A 57 -14.45 7.90 11.09
CA LYS A 57 -15.80 8.26 10.65
C LYS A 57 -16.91 7.78 11.59
N GLN A 58 -16.68 6.73 12.38
CA GLN A 58 -17.67 6.23 13.34
C GLN A 58 -17.64 6.94 14.69
N VAL A 59 -16.56 7.69 14.98
CA VAL A 59 -16.35 8.39 16.27
C VAL A 59 -16.65 9.90 16.17
N GLN A 60 -16.86 10.43 14.96
CA GLN A 60 -17.38 11.78 14.72
C GLN A 60 -18.91 11.77 14.64
#